data_AF-A0A2P5FU41-F1
#
_entry.id   AF-A0A2P5FU41-F1
#
_cell.length_a   1.000
_cell.length_b   1.000
_cell.length_c   1.000
_cell.angle_alpha   90.00
_cell.angle_beta   90.00
_cell.angle_gamma   90.00
#
_symmetry.space_group_name_H-M   'P 1'
#
loop_
_entity.id
_entity.type
_entity.pdbx_description
1 polymer ?
#
loop_
_entity_poly.entity_id
_entity_poly.type
_entity_poly.pdbx_seq_one_letter_code
_entity_poly.pdbx_strand_id
1 'polypeptide(L)'
;MVVSAGIGVCGYNSICSLKADKRPKCECIEGYSLIDPNDIYGSCKPDFIQGCKEDELSSGKDLYDVVELRDAGWPTSDYLRLTSSTRETCRESCLKDCLCAVAVLRGGTCWKKKLPLSNGRVDSNRPSVAFIKIRKDNSTTLSQCPISKVIKKNQNGLIRVTSGLLAASVCINFMLFGASCMGFFFIYKWKPDRSSSPQEVPESNLRCFTYRELEEATDGFKEELGRGAFGIVYKGHLVETNANAAVAVKKLSSMLEDGEREFKAELKSIGHTHHKNLVRLLGYCDDGQNRLLVEGSLDVLVDYEAEALDDKERLEIYVMVSMWCIQENPSLRPNMRKVVQMLEGVVEVDDPPCPSPFYTTI
;
A
#
# COMPACT_ATOMS: atom_id res chain seq x y z
N MET A 1 11.04 -19.07 20.77
CA MET A 1 9.98 -18.35 20.04
C MET A 1 9.85 -19.00 18.67
N VAL A 2 8.64 -19.39 18.30
CA VAL A 2 8.34 -20.01 17.00
C VAL A 2 8.53 -18.93 15.93
N VAL A 3 9.32 -19.24 14.90
CA VAL A 3 9.49 -18.43 13.70
C VAL A 3 8.11 -17.92 13.27
N SER A 4 7.86 -16.61 13.38
CA SER A 4 6.68 -16.00 12.76
C SER A 4 6.83 -16.28 11.27
N ALA A 5 6.01 -17.19 10.76
CA ALA A 5 6.18 -17.76 9.43
C ALA A 5 6.24 -16.62 8.41
N GLY A 6 7.34 -16.54 7.65
CA GLY A 6 7.44 -15.61 6.53
C GLY A 6 6.32 -15.81 5.52
N ILE A 7 6.32 -14.98 4.46
CA ILE A 7 5.28 -14.92 3.41
C ILE A 7 4.93 -16.31 2.82
N GLY A 8 5.86 -17.25 2.94
CA GLY A 8 5.79 -18.61 2.42
C GLY A 8 6.76 -18.72 1.25
N VAL A 9 6.68 -19.82 0.52
CA VAL A 9 7.47 -20.01 -0.71
C VAL A 9 6.87 -19.25 -1.90
N CYS A 10 5.56 -18.97 -1.85
CA CYS A 10 4.85 -18.24 -2.86
C CYS A 10 4.46 -16.86 -2.33
N GLY A 11 4.42 -15.85 -3.21
CA GLY A 11 4.03 -14.48 -2.87
C GLY A 11 2.57 -14.35 -2.40
N TYR A 12 2.15 -13.13 -2.10
CA TYR A 12 0.79 -12.87 -1.63
C TYR A 12 -0.27 -13.27 -2.66
N ASN A 13 -1.47 -13.62 -2.19
CA ASN A 13 -2.64 -13.98 -2.99
C ASN A 13 -2.41 -15.16 -3.94
N SER A 14 -1.40 -15.98 -3.66
CA SER A 14 -1.12 -17.22 -4.36
C SER A 14 -1.39 -18.42 -3.46
N ILE A 15 -1.40 -19.61 -4.08
CA ILE A 15 -1.44 -20.89 -3.39
C ILE A 15 -0.25 -21.75 -3.79
N CYS A 16 0.36 -22.38 -2.79
CA CYS A 16 1.46 -23.33 -2.94
C CYS A 16 0.93 -24.76 -3.00
N SER A 17 1.36 -25.51 -4.01
CA SER A 17 1.21 -26.96 -4.10
C SER A 17 2.57 -27.62 -4.37
N LEU A 18 2.72 -28.92 -4.10
CA LEU A 18 3.94 -29.66 -4.39
C LEU A 18 3.82 -30.40 -5.72
N LYS A 19 4.81 -30.25 -6.59
CA LYS A 19 4.96 -31.04 -7.82
C LYS A 19 5.43 -32.47 -7.50
N ALA A 20 5.43 -33.34 -8.52
CA ALA A 20 5.91 -34.71 -8.40
C ALA A 20 7.38 -34.83 -7.93
N ASP A 21 8.21 -33.83 -8.26
CA ASP A 21 9.60 -33.72 -7.84
C ASP A 21 9.78 -33.09 -6.45
N LYS A 22 8.68 -32.91 -5.69
CA LYS A 22 8.61 -32.25 -4.39
C LYS A 22 9.02 -30.78 -4.39
N ARG A 23 9.09 -30.14 -5.56
CA ARG A 23 9.31 -28.69 -5.64
C ARG A 23 7.99 -27.91 -5.47
N PRO A 24 8.05 -26.72 -4.86
CA PRO A 24 6.90 -25.85 -4.72
C PRO A 24 6.46 -25.32 -6.09
N LYS A 25 5.16 -25.34 -6.33
CA LYS A 25 4.46 -24.71 -7.44
C LYS A 25 3.57 -23.62 -6.87
N CYS A 26 3.74 -22.41 -7.36
CA CYS A 26 2.94 -21.26 -6.99
C CYS A 26 1.95 -20.95 -8.11
N GLU A 27 0.69 -20.77 -7.75
CA GLU A 27 -0.36 -20.40 -8.68
C GLU A 27 -1.19 -19.27 -8.08
N CYS A 28 -1.54 -18.27 -8.88
CA CYS A 28 -2.52 -17.29 -8.48
C CYS A 28 -3.89 -17.96 -8.30
N ILE A 29 -4.64 -17.52 -7.29
CA ILE A 29 -6.02 -17.95 -7.14
C ILE A 29 -6.88 -17.42 -8.31
N GLU A 30 -7.98 -18.09 -8.59
CA GLU A 30 -8.84 -17.73 -9.71
C GLU A 30 -9.37 -16.28 -9.60
N GLY A 31 -9.31 -15.54 -10.71
CA GLY A 31 -9.61 -14.11 -10.75
C GLY A 31 -8.47 -13.20 -10.26
N TYR A 32 -7.26 -13.74 -10.11
CA TYR A 32 -6.05 -12.99 -9.76
C TYR A 32 -4.94 -13.28 -10.78
N SER A 33 -4.18 -12.24 -11.12
CA SER A 33 -3.01 -12.32 -12.01
C SER A 33 -1.72 -11.95 -11.30
N LEU A 34 -0.59 -12.45 -11.79
CA LEU A 34 0.73 -12.05 -11.30
C LEU A 34 0.91 -10.53 -11.42
N ILE A 35 1.50 -9.91 -10.39
CA ILE A 35 1.91 -8.50 -10.47
C ILE A 35 3.02 -8.35 -11.53
N ASP A 36 3.98 -9.26 -11.49
CA ASP A 36 5.09 -9.34 -12.44
C ASP A 36 5.00 -10.68 -13.20
N PRO A 37 4.69 -10.67 -14.51
CA PRO A 37 4.63 -11.89 -15.32
C PRO A 37 5.95 -12.68 -15.37
N ASN A 38 7.09 -12.06 -15.07
CA ASN A 38 8.40 -12.71 -15.08
C ASN A 38 8.75 -13.38 -13.74
N ASP A 39 8.01 -13.07 -12.66
CA ASP A 39 8.22 -13.65 -11.34
C ASP A 39 7.14 -14.71 -11.03
N ILE A 40 7.40 -15.94 -11.46
CA ILE A 40 6.46 -17.06 -11.28
C ILE A 40 6.21 -17.46 -9.81
N TYR A 41 7.06 -17.00 -8.88
CA TYR A 41 6.91 -17.19 -7.43
C TYR A 41 6.34 -15.93 -6.76
N GLY A 42 6.09 -14.88 -7.54
CA GLY A 42 5.70 -13.55 -7.11
C GLY A 42 4.29 -13.48 -6.53
N SER A 43 3.92 -12.25 -6.18
CA SER A 43 2.60 -11.96 -5.63
C SER A 43 1.57 -11.78 -6.75
N CYS A 44 0.30 -12.06 -6.43
CA CYS A 44 -0.83 -11.93 -7.34
C CYS A 44 -1.74 -10.77 -6.92
N LYS A 45 -2.36 -10.09 -7.88
CA LYS A 45 -3.37 -9.04 -7.65
C LYS A 45 -4.73 -9.47 -8.19
N PRO A 46 -5.85 -9.06 -7.57
CA PRO A 46 -7.17 -9.33 -8.14
C PRO A 46 -7.32 -8.63 -9.49
N ASP A 47 -7.96 -9.31 -10.44
CA ASP A 47 -8.26 -8.77 -11.78
C ASP A 47 -9.48 -7.83 -11.77
N PHE A 48 -10.12 -7.68 -10.61
CA PHE A 48 -11.30 -6.87 -10.37
C PHE A 48 -11.08 -5.91 -9.20
N ILE A 49 -11.83 -4.81 -9.19
CA ILE A 49 -11.86 -3.90 -8.05
C ILE A 49 -12.66 -4.58 -6.93
N GLN A 50 -11.98 -4.84 -5.82
CA GLN A 50 -12.57 -5.33 -4.58
C GLN A 50 -12.58 -4.17 -3.56
N GLY A 51 -13.75 -3.56 -3.33
CA GLY A 51 -13.87 -2.38 -2.47
C GLY A 51 -15.32 -2.02 -2.15
N CYS A 52 -15.54 -1.43 -0.96
CA CYS A 52 -16.89 -1.14 -0.48
C CYS A 52 -17.57 0.01 -1.23
N LYS A 53 -16.78 0.93 -1.79
CA LYS A 53 -17.31 2.12 -2.47
C LYS A 53 -18.01 1.76 -3.78
N GLU A 54 -17.44 0.82 -4.53
CA GLU A 54 -17.96 0.35 -5.81
C GLU A 54 -19.16 -0.59 -5.64
N ASP A 55 -19.22 -1.31 -4.52
CA ASP A 55 -20.36 -2.15 -4.13
C ASP A 55 -21.60 -1.32 -3.78
N GLU A 56 -21.44 -0.13 -3.18
CA GLU A 56 -22.53 0.80 -2.88
C GLU A 56 -23.13 1.47 -4.13
N LEU A 57 -22.30 1.69 -5.16
CA LEU A 57 -22.72 2.23 -6.46
C LEU A 57 -23.49 1.22 -7.32
N SER A 58 -23.33 -0.07 -7.03
CA SER A 58 -23.91 -1.18 -7.79
C SER A 58 -25.10 -1.76 -7.01
N SER A 59 -26.30 -1.21 -7.22
CA SER A 59 -27.55 -1.60 -6.54
C SER A 59 -28.07 -3.02 -6.90
N GLY A 60 -27.22 -4.04 -6.94
CA GLY A 60 -27.57 -5.42 -7.28
C GLY A 60 -27.10 -6.42 -6.22
N LYS A 61 -28.01 -7.24 -5.70
CA LYS A 61 -27.74 -8.26 -4.66
C LYS A 61 -26.92 -9.48 -5.16
N ASP A 62 -26.17 -9.37 -6.25
CA ASP A 62 -25.55 -10.53 -6.92
C ASP A 62 -24.28 -10.18 -7.74
N LEU A 63 -23.41 -9.34 -7.18
CA LEU A 63 -22.18 -8.86 -7.87
C LEU A 63 -21.03 -9.87 -7.86
N TYR A 64 -21.10 -10.84 -6.95
CA TYR A 64 -20.00 -11.74 -6.64
C TYR A 64 -20.39 -13.19 -6.86
N ASP A 65 -19.45 -13.97 -7.37
CA ASP A 65 -19.48 -15.42 -7.38
C ASP A 65 -18.48 -16.00 -6.36
N VAL A 66 -18.56 -17.30 -6.13
CA VAL A 66 -17.68 -18.02 -5.21
C VAL A 66 -17.01 -19.17 -5.92
N VAL A 67 -15.67 -19.15 -5.92
CA VAL A 67 -14.86 -20.31 -6.31
C VAL A 67 -14.56 -21.13 -5.07
N GLU A 68 -14.79 -22.45 -5.15
CA GLU A 68 -14.48 -23.38 -4.07
C GLU A 68 -13.15 -24.09 -4.32
N LEU A 69 -12.25 -24.03 -3.34
CA LEU A 69 -10.99 -24.74 -3.37
C LEU A 69 -10.90 -25.71 -2.18
N ARG A 70 -10.72 -27.00 -2.48
CA ARG A 70 -10.62 -28.06 -1.46
C ARG A 70 -9.20 -28.17 -0.94
N ASP A 71 -9.10 -28.56 0.33
CA ASP A 71 -7.86 -28.81 1.06
C ASP A 71 -6.91 -27.60 1.04
N ALA A 72 -7.46 -26.40 0.86
CA ALA A 72 -6.70 -25.16 0.74
C ALA A 72 -6.93 -24.23 1.94
N GLY A 73 -5.91 -23.45 2.27
CA GLY A 73 -6.02 -22.41 3.27
C GLY A 73 -4.84 -21.44 3.36
N TRP A 74 -5.07 -20.31 4.02
CA TRP A 74 -4.11 -19.23 4.27
C TRP A 74 -4.05 -18.95 5.78
N PRO A 75 -3.13 -19.59 6.52
CA PRO A 75 -3.17 -19.65 7.99
C PRO A 75 -2.90 -18.31 8.69
N THR A 76 -2.43 -17.29 7.97
CA THR A 76 -1.89 -16.05 8.54
C THR A 76 -2.71 -14.80 8.24
N SER A 77 -3.73 -14.88 7.38
CA SER A 77 -4.54 -13.71 6.96
C SER A 77 -5.94 -13.66 7.61
N ASP A 78 -6.12 -14.32 8.75
CA ASP A 78 -7.39 -14.34 9.49
C ASP A 78 -7.67 -13.01 10.18
N TYR A 79 -8.88 -12.48 10.02
CA TYR A 79 -9.34 -11.31 10.81
C TYR A 79 -10.58 -11.60 11.64
N LEU A 80 -11.38 -12.62 11.27
CA LEU A 80 -12.56 -13.03 12.04
C LEU A 80 -12.70 -14.55 12.03
N ARG A 81 -13.12 -15.10 13.18
CA ARG A 81 -13.40 -16.53 13.37
C ARG A 81 -14.84 -16.71 13.82
N LEU A 82 -15.59 -17.57 13.13
CA LEU A 82 -16.94 -17.99 13.50
C LEU A 82 -16.91 -19.46 13.92
N THR A 83 -17.35 -19.75 15.15
CA THR A 83 -17.49 -21.11 15.67
C THR A 83 -18.87 -21.68 15.31
N SER A 84 -18.96 -23.01 15.16
CA SER A 84 -20.22 -23.71 14.84
C SER A 84 -20.86 -23.25 13.51
N SER A 85 -20.04 -23.06 12.48
CA SER A 85 -20.47 -22.58 11.16
C SER A 85 -20.72 -23.74 10.20
N THR A 86 -21.78 -23.65 9.38
CA THR A 86 -22.02 -24.57 8.26
C THR A 86 -21.31 -24.08 6.99
N ARG A 87 -21.29 -24.92 5.95
CA ARG A 87 -20.78 -24.56 4.61
C ARG A 87 -21.46 -23.30 4.09
N GLU A 88 -22.78 -23.25 4.16
CA GLU A 88 -23.62 -22.19 3.63
C GLU A 88 -23.43 -20.90 4.44
N THR A 89 -23.46 -21.00 5.78
CA THR A 89 -23.24 -19.85 6.65
C THR A 89 -21.85 -19.24 6.46
N CYS A 90 -20.81 -20.06 6.37
CA CYS A 90 -19.44 -19.59 6.16
C CYS A 90 -19.30 -18.88 4.81
N ARG A 91 -19.80 -19.52 3.73
CA ARG A 91 -19.81 -18.96 2.37
C ARG A 91 -20.53 -17.61 2.32
N GLU A 92 -21.78 -17.56 2.80
CA GLU A 92 -22.57 -16.33 2.78
C GLU A 92 -22.00 -15.21 3.65
N SER A 93 -21.38 -15.57 4.79
CA SER A 93 -20.77 -14.57 5.67
C SER A 93 -19.63 -13.81 4.99
N CYS A 94 -18.93 -14.45 4.05
CA CYS A 94 -17.88 -13.81 3.27
C CYS A 94 -18.44 -12.97 2.13
N LEU A 95 -19.42 -13.52 1.39
CA LEU A 95 -20.07 -12.81 0.30
C LEU A 95 -20.68 -11.47 0.74
N LYS A 96 -21.33 -11.45 1.91
CA LYS A 96 -21.98 -10.26 2.47
C LYS A 96 -21.02 -9.29 3.16
N ASP A 97 -19.76 -9.67 3.36
CA ASP A 97 -18.75 -8.82 3.98
C ASP A 97 -17.86 -8.21 2.89
N CYS A 98 -17.77 -6.89 2.90
CA CYS A 98 -16.96 -6.16 1.95
C CYS A 98 -15.45 -6.50 2.06
N LEU A 99 -14.95 -6.68 3.28
CA LEU A 99 -13.52 -6.92 3.54
C LEU A 99 -13.10 -8.38 3.31
N CYS A 100 -14.05 -9.29 3.21
CA CYS A 100 -13.76 -10.71 3.07
C CYS A 100 -13.37 -11.04 1.63
N ALA A 101 -12.16 -11.55 1.45
CA ALA A 101 -11.69 -12.09 0.18
C ALA A 101 -11.83 -13.61 0.13
N VAL A 102 -11.53 -14.29 1.25
CA VAL A 102 -11.63 -15.75 1.36
C VAL A 102 -12.20 -16.13 2.71
N ALA A 103 -13.09 -17.12 2.74
CA ALA A 103 -13.47 -17.81 3.97
C ALA A 103 -13.06 -19.27 3.92
N VAL A 104 -12.39 -19.77 4.96
CA VAL A 104 -11.99 -21.18 5.05
C VAL A 104 -12.83 -21.87 6.11
N LEU A 105 -13.52 -22.95 5.75
CA LEU A 105 -14.22 -23.82 6.68
C LEU A 105 -13.39 -25.07 6.96
N ARG A 106 -13.14 -25.35 8.23
CA ARG A 106 -12.49 -26.59 8.70
C ARG A 106 -13.02 -26.96 10.08
N GLY A 107 -13.46 -28.21 10.23
CA GLY A 107 -13.96 -28.74 11.50
C GLY A 107 -15.11 -27.91 12.11
N GLY A 108 -16.04 -27.41 11.30
CA GLY A 108 -17.16 -26.57 11.76
C GLY A 108 -16.76 -25.16 12.21
N THR A 109 -15.50 -24.76 12.02
CA THR A 109 -15.04 -23.39 12.28
C THR A 109 -14.76 -22.70 10.95
N CYS A 110 -15.25 -21.47 10.81
CA CYS A 110 -15.07 -20.64 9.63
C CYS A 110 -14.08 -19.51 9.96
N TRP A 111 -13.06 -19.34 9.13
CA TRP A 111 -12.05 -18.28 9.24
C TRP A 111 -12.19 -17.35 8.05
N LYS A 112 -12.56 -16.10 8.31
CA LYS A 112 -12.64 -15.06 7.29
C LYS A 112 -11.31 -14.34 7.16
N LYS A 113 -10.92 -14.11 5.91
CA LYS A 113 -9.62 -13.58 5.54
C LYS A 113 -9.78 -12.36 4.67
N LYS A 114 -8.92 -11.38 4.93
CA LYS A 114 -8.84 -10.14 4.16
C LYS A 114 -7.56 -10.15 3.32
N LEU A 115 -7.55 -9.38 2.24
CA LEU A 115 -6.32 -9.16 1.48
C LEU A 115 -5.28 -8.40 2.34
N PRO A 116 -3.98 -8.65 2.13
CA PRO A 116 -3.40 -9.67 1.27
C PRO A 116 -3.40 -11.04 1.96
N LEU A 117 -3.57 -12.08 1.15
CA LEU A 117 -3.53 -13.46 1.59
C LEU A 117 -2.08 -13.95 1.60
N SER A 118 -1.59 -14.42 2.75
CA SER A 118 -0.22 -14.91 2.91
C SER A 118 -0.18 -16.41 3.17
N ASN A 119 0.92 -17.05 2.76
CA ASN A 119 1.21 -18.45 3.04
C ASN A 119 0.08 -19.42 2.60
N GLY A 120 -0.47 -19.18 1.41
CA GLY A 120 -1.48 -20.05 0.81
C GLY A 120 -0.92 -21.42 0.52
N ARG A 121 -1.62 -22.47 0.93
CA ARG A 121 -1.18 -23.85 0.70
C ARG A 121 -2.33 -24.82 0.54
N VAL A 122 -2.07 -25.86 -0.25
CA VAL A 122 -2.87 -27.07 -0.31
C VAL A 122 -2.30 -28.08 0.70
N ASP A 123 -3.12 -28.55 1.64
CA ASP A 123 -2.78 -29.53 2.68
C ASP A 123 -3.85 -30.63 2.74
N SER A 124 -3.66 -31.69 1.96
CA SER A 124 -4.57 -32.84 1.93
C SER A 124 -4.69 -33.58 3.27
N ASN A 125 -3.76 -33.39 4.20
CA ASN A 125 -3.82 -34.01 5.53
C ASN A 125 -4.79 -33.29 6.47
N ARG A 126 -5.18 -32.05 6.14
CA ARG A 126 -6.10 -31.25 6.96
C ARG A 126 -7.25 -30.74 6.09
N PRO A 127 -8.29 -31.57 5.86
CA PRO A 127 -9.35 -31.23 4.93
C PRO A 127 -10.04 -29.93 5.33
N SER A 128 -10.09 -29.02 4.37
CA SER A 128 -10.71 -27.71 4.48
C SER A 128 -11.40 -27.36 3.17
N VAL A 129 -12.32 -26.39 3.21
CA VAL A 129 -12.89 -25.81 2.00
C VAL A 129 -12.71 -24.30 2.09
N ALA A 130 -12.04 -23.73 1.10
CA ALA A 130 -11.91 -22.29 0.93
C ALA A 130 -12.97 -21.79 -0.05
N PHE A 131 -13.69 -20.75 0.33
CA PHE A 131 -14.65 -20.00 -0.49
C PHE A 131 -13.99 -18.69 -0.89
N ILE A 132 -13.63 -18.55 -2.16
CA ILE A 132 -12.94 -17.39 -2.71
C ILE A 132 -13.97 -16.49 -3.38
N LYS A 133 -14.05 -15.23 -2.94
CA LYS A 133 -14.98 -14.24 -3.48
C LYS A 133 -14.39 -13.64 -4.76
N ILE A 134 -15.09 -13.78 -5.88
CA ILE A 134 -14.73 -13.20 -7.18
C ILE A 134 -15.88 -12.34 -7.72
N ARG A 135 -15.59 -11.29 -8.49
CA ARG A 135 -16.63 -10.44 -9.09
C ARG A 135 -17.12 -11.06 -10.41
N LYS A 136 -18.43 -11.04 -10.68
CA LYS A 136 -19.02 -11.58 -11.93
C LYS A 136 -18.70 -10.73 -13.16
N ASP A 137 -18.64 -9.41 -12.98
CA ASP A 137 -18.45 -8.50 -14.09
C ASP A 137 -16.96 -8.21 -14.32
N ASN A 138 -16.46 -8.60 -15.49
CA ASN A 138 -15.20 -8.15 -16.10
C ASN A 138 -15.26 -6.68 -16.55
N SER A 139 -16.04 -5.84 -15.86
CA SER A 139 -16.07 -4.41 -16.14
C SER A 139 -14.79 -3.80 -15.59
N THR A 140 -13.71 -3.97 -16.34
CA THR A 140 -12.59 -3.04 -16.38
C THR A 140 -13.16 -1.72 -16.89
N THR A 141 -13.94 -1.03 -16.07
CA THR A 141 -14.04 0.43 -16.22
C THR A 141 -12.66 0.94 -15.87
N LEU A 142 -11.80 0.94 -16.89
CA LEU A 142 -10.66 1.82 -16.99
C LEU A 142 -11.24 3.19 -16.63
N SER A 143 -10.97 3.65 -15.41
CA SER A 143 -11.18 5.04 -15.06
C SER A 143 -10.22 5.83 -15.94
N GLN A 144 -10.68 6.17 -17.15
CA GLN A 144 -10.08 7.24 -17.91
C GLN A 144 -10.19 8.48 -17.04
N CYS A 145 -9.05 8.95 -16.54
CA CYS A 145 -8.92 10.27 -15.96
C CYS A 145 -9.55 11.29 -16.92
N PRO A 146 -10.39 12.23 -16.43
CA PRO A 146 -11.00 13.22 -17.29
C PRO A 146 -9.91 14.12 -17.89
N ILE A 147 -9.64 13.94 -19.18
CA ILE A 147 -8.98 14.94 -20.00
C ILE A 147 -9.94 16.12 -20.10
N SER A 148 -9.52 17.28 -19.58
CA SER A 148 -10.19 18.55 -19.82
C SER A 148 -10.37 18.79 -21.31
N LYS A 149 -11.61 18.61 -21.81
CA LYS A 149 -12.11 19.24 -23.03
C LYS A 149 -13.48 19.85 -22.76
N VAL A 150 -13.47 21.16 -22.58
CA VAL A 150 -14.64 22.04 -22.65
C VAL A 150 -15.22 21.96 -24.07
N ILE A 151 -16.43 21.42 -24.27
CA ILE A 151 -17.25 21.71 -25.45
C ILE A 151 -18.73 21.88 -25.06
N LYS A 152 -19.32 22.88 -25.73
CA LYS A 152 -20.57 23.59 -25.52
C LYS A 152 -21.85 22.74 -25.49
N LYS A 153 -22.76 23.21 -24.64
CA LYS A 153 -24.22 22.95 -24.64
C LYS A 153 -24.84 23.33 -25.99
N ASN A 154 -25.72 22.47 -26.53
CA ASN A 154 -26.81 22.92 -27.37
C ASN A 154 -28.11 22.20 -26.99
N GLN A 155 -29.20 22.98 -26.95
CA GLN A 155 -30.54 22.56 -26.56
C GLN A 155 -31.35 22.04 -27.74
N ASN A 156 -32.38 21.26 -27.43
CA ASN A 156 -33.78 21.30 -27.92
C ASN A 156 -34.40 19.92 -27.60
N GLY A 157 -35.58 19.73 -27.04
CA GLY A 157 -36.72 20.56 -26.65
C GLY A 157 -37.87 19.59 -26.30
N LEU A 158 -38.95 20.13 -25.71
CA LEU A 158 -40.22 19.45 -25.35
C LEU A 158 -40.09 18.57 -24.07
N ILE A 159 -40.86 18.76 -22.98
CA ILE A 159 -42.33 18.89 -22.92
C ILE A 159 -42.71 19.78 -21.71
N ARG A 160 -43.48 20.84 -21.99
CA ARG A 160 -44.40 21.53 -21.05
C ARG A 160 -45.66 20.63 -20.97
N VAL A 161 -46.37 20.38 -19.89
CA VAL A 161 -47.05 21.26 -18.93
C VAL A 161 -47.55 20.33 -17.81
N THR A 162 -47.09 20.47 -16.57
CA THR A 162 -47.79 20.00 -15.33
C THR A 162 -47.07 20.39 -14.02
N SER A 163 -46.21 21.43 -14.01
CA SER A 163 -45.39 21.77 -12.83
C SER A 163 -45.35 23.27 -12.54
N GLY A 164 -46.53 23.91 -12.47
CA GLY A 164 -46.63 25.34 -12.13
C GLY A 164 -46.61 25.65 -10.63
N LEU A 165 -46.90 24.68 -9.77
CA LEU A 165 -47.09 24.92 -8.33
C LEU A 165 -45.88 24.53 -7.47
N LEU A 166 -45.06 23.57 -7.89
CA LEU A 166 -43.85 23.15 -7.13
C LEU A 166 -42.63 24.05 -7.38
N ALA A 167 -42.52 24.66 -8.56
CA ALA A 167 -41.39 25.50 -8.93
C ALA A 167 -41.33 26.81 -8.12
N ALA A 168 -42.49 27.38 -7.76
CA ALA A 168 -42.54 28.61 -6.96
C ALA A 168 -42.01 28.40 -5.54
N SER A 169 -42.33 27.27 -4.92
CA SER A 169 -41.85 26.91 -3.57
C SER A 169 -40.34 26.69 -3.53
N VAL A 170 -39.78 25.99 -4.53
CA VAL A 170 -38.33 25.73 -4.61
C VAL A 170 -37.55 27.03 -4.86
N CYS A 171 -38.05 27.90 -5.72
CA CYS A 171 -37.41 29.19 -6.00
C CYS A 171 -37.37 30.10 -4.77
N ILE A 172 -38.44 30.17 -3.97
CA ILE A 172 -38.47 30.98 -2.75
C ILE A 172 -37.45 30.46 -1.73
N ASN A 173 -37.36 29.13 -1.54
CA ASN A 173 -36.38 28.54 -0.62
C ASN A 173 -34.94 28.76 -1.09
N PHE A 174 -34.66 28.69 -2.40
CA PHE A 174 -33.32 28.98 -2.93
C PHE A 174 -32.92 30.44 -2.76
N MET A 175 -33.87 31.37 -2.95
CA MET A 175 -33.64 32.81 -2.74
C MET A 175 -33.39 33.14 -1.27
N LEU A 176 -34.13 32.50 -0.36
CA LEU A 176 -33.94 32.66 1.10
C LEU A 176 -32.61 32.06 1.56
N PHE A 177 -32.22 30.89 1.05
CA PHE A 177 -30.94 30.27 1.36
C PHE A 177 -29.77 31.12 0.82
N GLY A 178 -29.89 31.62 -0.42
CA GLY A 178 -28.91 32.53 -1.01
C GLY A 178 -28.76 33.83 -0.21
N ALA A 179 -29.87 34.45 0.22
CA ALA A 179 -29.84 35.65 1.05
C ALA A 179 -29.24 35.37 2.45
N SER A 180 -29.54 34.22 3.04
CA SER A 180 -28.95 33.78 4.32
C SER A 180 -27.45 33.55 4.19
N CYS A 181 -26.99 32.85 3.15
CA CYS A 181 -25.57 32.65 2.86
C CYS A 181 -24.84 33.97 2.58
N MET A 182 -25.46 34.90 1.85
CA MET A 182 -24.90 36.23 1.60
C MET A 182 -24.82 37.04 2.90
N GLY A 183 -25.87 37.04 3.74
CA GLY A 183 -25.87 37.68 5.05
C GLY A 183 -24.80 37.09 5.98
N PHE A 184 -24.65 35.77 6.01
CA PHE A 184 -23.60 35.08 6.75
C PHE A 184 -22.23 35.43 6.18
N PHE A 185 -22.05 35.47 4.86
CA PHE A 185 -20.79 35.86 4.24
C PHE A 185 -20.41 37.31 4.57
N PHE A 186 -21.36 38.24 4.62
CA PHE A 186 -21.12 39.63 5.06
C PHE A 186 -20.82 39.74 6.56
N ILE A 187 -21.42 38.90 7.41
CA ILE A 187 -21.10 38.83 8.85
C ILE A 187 -19.70 38.22 9.09
N TYR A 188 -19.30 37.22 8.30
CA TYR A 188 -18.00 36.55 8.44
C TYR A 188 -16.84 37.25 7.72
N LYS A 189 -17.12 38.08 6.71
CA LYS A 189 -16.10 38.89 6.02
C LYS A 189 -15.83 40.23 6.71
N TRP A 190 -16.58 40.57 7.76
CA TRP A 190 -16.32 41.76 8.58
C TRP A 190 -15.71 41.40 9.95
N LYS A 191 -14.62 40.62 9.89
CA LYS A 191 -13.57 40.61 10.91
C LYS A 191 -12.24 40.93 10.20
N PRO A 192 -11.53 42.01 10.56
CA PRO A 192 -10.27 42.34 9.94
C PRO A 192 -9.16 41.42 10.47
N ASP A 193 -8.51 40.77 9.52
CA ASP A 193 -7.16 40.20 9.48
C ASP A 193 -6.52 39.63 10.78
N ARG A 194 -6.48 38.30 10.84
CA ARG A 194 -5.30 37.54 11.25
C ARG A 194 -5.11 36.40 10.25
N SER A 195 -4.31 36.67 9.24
CA SER A 195 -3.81 35.73 8.24
C SER A 195 -3.33 34.41 8.85
N SER A 196 -4.14 33.37 8.68
CA SER A 196 -3.71 31.97 8.76
C SER A 196 -3.86 31.37 7.37
N SER A 197 -2.75 31.36 6.64
CA SER A 197 -2.57 30.65 5.37
C SER A 197 -3.05 29.19 5.51
N PRO A 198 -3.70 28.60 4.49
CA PRO A 198 -3.64 27.16 4.32
C PRO A 198 -2.15 26.81 4.22
N GLN A 199 -1.64 25.94 5.10
CA GLN A 199 -0.26 25.45 4.99
C GLN A 199 -0.10 24.75 3.63
N GLU A 200 0.41 25.51 2.66
CA GLU A 200 1.29 24.98 1.64
C GLU A 200 2.42 24.26 2.37
N VAL A 201 2.53 22.96 2.10
CA VAL A 201 3.68 22.15 2.51
C VAL A 201 4.92 22.85 1.96
N PRO A 202 5.94 23.17 2.78
CA PRO A 202 7.15 23.82 2.30
C PRO A 202 7.74 22.99 1.17
N GLU A 203 8.10 23.64 0.06
CA GLU A 203 8.70 23.03 -1.12
C GLU A 203 9.83 22.06 -0.73
N SER A 204 9.53 20.76 -0.75
CA SER A 204 10.56 19.74 -0.73
C SER A 204 11.26 19.78 -2.09
N ASN A 205 12.60 19.83 -2.11
CA ASN A 205 13.44 19.74 -3.33
C ASN A 205 13.33 18.36 -4.04
N LEU A 206 12.21 17.65 -3.88
CA LEU A 206 11.95 16.34 -4.45
C LEU A 206 11.35 16.48 -5.84
N ARG A 207 12.00 15.87 -6.82
CA ARG A 207 11.52 15.85 -8.20
C ARG A 207 10.40 14.82 -8.35
N CYS A 208 9.29 15.21 -8.97
CA CYS A 208 8.26 14.27 -9.39
C CYS A 208 8.64 13.70 -10.76
N PHE A 209 8.79 12.38 -10.84
CA PHE A 209 9.14 11.64 -12.03
C PHE A 209 7.91 10.94 -12.61
N THR A 210 7.87 10.83 -13.94
CA THR A 210 6.88 9.96 -14.60
C THR A 210 7.33 8.51 -14.53
N TYR A 211 6.39 7.56 -14.58
CA TYR A 211 6.75 6.13 -14.60
C TYR A 211 7.67 5.80 -15.78
N ARG A 212 7.36 6.33 -16.97
CA ARG A 212 8.17 6.12 -18.18
C ARG A 212 9.61 6.62 -18.02
N GLU A 213 9.78 7.76 -17.36
CA GLU A 213 11.13 8.29 -17.10
C GLU A 213 11.95 7.36 -16.19
N LEU A 214 11.33 6.79 -15.15
CA LEU A 214 12.01 5.82 -14.28
C LEU A 214 12.20 4.46 -14.95
N GLU A 215 11.29 4.05 -15.82
CA GLU A 215 11.42 2.86 -16.65
C GLU A 215 12.61 2.99 -17.62
N GLU A 216 12.73 4.14 -18.30
CA GLU A 216 13.88 4.47 -19.16
C GLU A 216 15.18 4.54 -18.35
N ALA A 217 15.15 5.19 -17.19
CA ALA A 217 16.33 5.32 -16.32
C ALA A 217 16.84 3.97 -15.79
N THR A 218 15.97 2.97 -15.66
CA THR A 218 16.30 1.64 -15.09
C THR A 218 16.45 0.53 -16.14
N ASP A 219 16.51 0.88 -17.43
CA ASP A 219 16.54 -0.08 -18.56
C ASP A 219 15.37 -1.08 -18.46
N GLY A 220 14.18 -0.60 -18.11
CA GLY A 220 12.99 -1.42 -17.89
C GLY A 220 12.99 -2.21 -16.58
N PHE A 221 13.55 -1.66 -15.49
CA PHE A 221 13.68 -2.31 -14.18
C PHE A 221 14.47 -3.63 -14.21
N LYS A 222 15.57 -3.65 -14.95
CA LYS A 222 16.31 -4.87 -15.27
C LYS A 222 17.29 -5.34 -14.18
N GLU A 223 18.03 -4.42 -13.56
CA GLU A 223 19.05 -4.73 -12.56
C GLU A 223 18.48 -4.50 -11.14
N GLU A 224 18.12 -5.58 -10.46
CA GLU A 224 17.67 -5.55 -9.06
C GLU A 224 18.88 -5.45 -8.11
N LEU A 225 18.87 -4.42 -7.27
CA LEU A 225 19.86 -4.21 -6.21
C LEU A 225 19.44 -4.91 -4.90
N GLY A 226 18.15 -5.11 -4.70
CA GLY A 226 17.63 -5.83 -3.53
C GLY A 226 16.11 -5.84 -3.42
N ARG A 227 15.59 -6.74 -2.59
CA ARG A 227 14.15 -6.95 -2.38
C ARG A 227 13.83 -7.19 -0.92
N GLY A 228 12.75 -6.56 -0.45
CA GLY A 228 12.28 -6.67 0.93
C GLY A 228 10.76 -6.61 1.03
N ALA A 229 10.26 -6.52 2.27
CA ALA A 229 8.82 -6.46 2.55
C ALA A 229 8.11 -5.25 1.90
N PHE A 230 8.86 -4.15 1.71
CA PHE A 230 8.34 -2.86 1.27
C PHE A 230 8.45 -2.65 -0.26
N GLY A 231 9.06 -3.58 -1.00
CA GLY A 231 9.24 -3.44 -2.44
C GLY A 231 10.57 -3.95 -2.96
N ILE A 232 10.86 -3.62 -4.20
CA ILE A 232 12.07 -4.01 -4.94
C ILE A 232 12.84 -2.75 -5.30
N VAL A 233 14.16 -2.78 -5.15
CA VAL A 233 15.06 -1.68 -5.48
C VAL A 233 15.82 -2.03 -6.75
N TYR A 234 15.74 -1.17 -7.74
CA TYR A 234 16.41 -1.31 -9.03
C TYR A 234 17.49 -0.25 -9.20
N LYS A 235 18.54 -0.58 -9.95
CA LYS A 235 19.54 0.40 -10.36
C LYS A 235 19.03 1.21 -11.54
N GLY A 236 19.25 2.51 -11.50
CA GLY A 236 18.97 3.41 -12.62
C GLY A 236 20.03 4.47 -12.82
N HIS A 237 19.95 5.19 -13.94
CA HIS A 237 20.80 6.33 -14.26
C HIS A 237 19.91 7.49 -14.70
N LEU A 238 19.92 8.58 -13.93
CA LEU A 238 19.24 9.80 -14.33
C LEU A 238 20.16 10.63 -15.23
N VAL A 239 19.65 11.02 -16.39
CA VAL A 239 20.33 11.95 -17.30
C VAL A 239 19.93 13.36 -16.90
N GLU A 240 20.71 13.98 -16.02
CA GLU A 240 20.57 15.41 -15.72
C GLU A 240 21.79 16.17 -16.26
N THR A 241 21.58 17.41 -16.69
CA THR A 241 22.45 18.27 -17.53
C THR A 241 23.93 18.32 -17.13
N ASN A 242 24.70 17.26 -17.46
CA ASN A 242 26.15 17.06 -17.35
C ASN A 242 26.66 16.06 -16.28
N ALA A 243 25.81 15.20 -15.71
CA ALA A 243 26.27 14.01 -14.98
C ALA A 243 25.25 12.86 -15.06
N ASN A 244 25.69 11.67 -15.48
CA ASN A 244 24.91 10.44 -15.32
C ASN A 244 24.97 10.04 -13.85
N ALA A 245 23.99 10.47 -13.06
CA ALA A 245 23.92 10.11 -11.66
C ALA A 245 23.30 8.71 -11.52
N ALA A 246 24.05 7.77 -10.94
CA ALA A 246 23.52 6.46 -10.56
C ALA A 246 22.52 6.62 -9.40
N VAL A 247 21.35 6.02 -9.54
CA VAL A 247 20.25 6.10 -8.57
C VAL A 247 19.73 4.72 -8.23
N ALA A 248 19.10 4.62 -7.06
CA ALA A 248 18.28 3.48 -6.66
C ALA A 248 16.81 3.85 -6.83
N VAL A 249 16.07 3.04 -7.58
CA VAL A 249 14.63 3.21 -7.82
C VAL A 249 13.88 2.12 -7.08
N LYS A 250 13.27 2.47 -5.95
CA LYS A 250 12.49 1.55 -5.12
C LYS A 250 11.04 1.55 -5.58
N LYS A 251 10.60 0.43 -6.17
CA LYS A 251 9.21 0.17 -6.56
C LYS A 251 8.46 -0.44 -5.38
N LEU A 252 7.50 0.28 -4.81
CA LEU A 252 6.73 -0.16 -3.65
C LEU A 252 5.68 -1.21 -4.06
N SER A 253 5.45 -2.19 -3.20
CA SER A 253 4.45 -3.24 -3.42
C SER A 253 3.03 -2.69 -3.20
N SER A 254 2.15 -2.77 -4.22
CA SER A 254 0.81 -2.15 -4.19
C SER A 254 -0.27 -2.95 -3.42
N MET A 255 0.13 -3.88 -2.54
CA MET A 255 -0.77 -4.94 -2.03
C MET A 255 -1.68 -4.53 -0.86
N LEU A 256 -1.59 -3.31 -0.33
CA LEU A 256 -2.33 -2.87 0.86
C LEU A 256 -2.61 -1.36 0.87
N GLU A 257 -3.64 -0.93 1.62
CA GLU A 257 -3.80 0.45 2.11
C GLU A 257 -2.54 0.99 2.83
N ASP A 258 -1.64 0.09 3.25
CA ASP A 258 -0.34 0.39 3.84
C ASP A 258 0.69 0.95 2.84
N GLY A 259 0.62 0.63 1.53
CA GLY A 259 1.60 1.13 0.56
C GLY A 259 1.52 2.66 0.35
N GLU A 260 0.31 3.21 0.36
CA GLU A 260 0.09 4.67 0.34
C GLU A 260 0.52 5.32 1.66
N ARG A 261 0.31 4.64 2.79
CA ARG A 261 0.77 5.11 4.11
C ARG A 261 2.29 5.10 4.20
N GLU A 262 2.95 4.06 3.71
CA GLU A 262 4.40 3.91 3.64
C GLU A 262 5.02 4.94 2.70
N PHE A 263 4.45 5.11 1.51
CA PHE A 263 4.85 6.14 0.57
C PHE A 263 4.78 7.54 1.19
N LYS A 264 3.65 7.88 1.84
CA LYS A 264 3.50 9.16 2.56
C LYS A 264 4.43 9.27 3.77
N ALA A 265 4.69 8.18 4.48
CA ALA A 265 5.59 8.16 5.62
C ALA A 265 7.03 8.40 5.18
N GLU A 266 7.51 7.73 4.13
CA GLU A 266 8.85 7.93 3.57
C GLU A 266 9.00 9.34 2.97
N LEU A 267 8.02 9.84 2.21
CA LEU A 267 8.02 11.24 1.72
C LEU A 267 8.07 12.26 2.85
N LYS A 268 7.28 12.06 3.93
CA LYS A 268 7.22 13.00 5.04
C LYS A 268 8.47 12.94 5.92
N SER A 269 9.02 11.75 6.15
CA SER A 269 10.13 11.52 7.09
C SER A 269 11.51 11.60 6.43
N ILE A 270 11.71 10.91 5.30
CA ILE A 270 13.00 10.85 4.59
C ILE A 270 13.12 11.99 3.58
N GLY A 271 12.01 12.43 2.99
CA GLY A 271 11.99 13.53 2.03
C GLY A 271 12.53 14.87 2.56
N HIS A 272 12.56 15.05 3.89
CA HIS A 272 13.09 16.24 4.55
C HIS A 272 14.43 16.00 5.26
N THR A 273 15.00 14.79 5.21
CA THR A 273 16.29 14.49 5.85
C THR A 273 17.42 14.55 4.84
N HIS A 274 18.36 15.47 5.03
CA HIS A 274 19.61 15.53 4.28
C HIS A 274 20.77 15.31 5.24
N HIS A 275 21.41 14.16 5.14
CA HIS A 275 22.54 13.81 6.00
C HIS A 275 23.53 12.92 5.25
N LYS A 276 24.84 13.12 5.47
CA LYS A 276 25.92 12.40 4.78
C LYS A 276 25.89 10.88 4.94
N ASN A 277 25.32 10.38 6.04
CA ASN A 277 25.24 8.95 6.35
C ASN A 277 23.82 8.37 6.15
N LEU A 278 22.89 9.12 5.54
CA LEU A 278 21.56 8.62 5.19
C LEU A 278 21.37 8.69 3.69
N VAL A 279 20.66 7.71 3.14
CA VAL A 279 20.28 7.71 1.73
C VAL A 279 19.41 8.93 1.47
N ARG A 280 19.78 9.71 0.45
CA ARG A 280 19.08 10.94 0.11
C ARG A 280 17.93 10.62 -0.83
N LEU A 281 16.71 10.97 -0.46
CA LEU A 281 15.60 10.93 -1.41
C LEU A 281 15.76 12.08 -2.43
N LEU A 282 15.82 11.74 -3.71
CA LEU A 282 15.91 12.68 -4.83
C LEU A 282 14.54 13.01 -5.41
N GLY A 283 13.60 12.06 -5.35
CA GLY A 283 12.27 12.26 -5.87
C GLY A 283 11.39 11.03 -5.78
N TYR A 284 10.26 11.09 -6.45
CA TYR A 284 9.23 10.06 -6.40
C TYR A 284 8.40 10.01 -7.68
N CYS A 285 7.70 8.88 -7.88
CA CYS A 285 6.66 8.72 -8.89
C CYS A 285 5.36 8.31 -8.20
N ASP A 286 4.30 9.06 -8.48
CA ASP A 286 2.92 8.78 -8.08
C ASP A 286 2.08 8.62 -9.35
N ASP A 287 2.02 7.39 -9.88
CA ASP A 287 1.23 7.04 -11.07
C ASP A 287 0.23 5.92 -10.75
N GLY A 288 -0.76 6.25 -9.92
CA GLY A 288 -1.86 5.37 -9.53
C GLY A 288 -1.44 4.11 -8.76
N GLN A 289 -1.30 2.97 -9.44
CA GLN A 289 -0.80 1.73 -8.81
C GLN A 289 0.73 1.70 -8.70
N ASN A 290 1.42 2.55 -9.46
CA ASN A 290 2.87 2.63 -9.46
C ASN A 290 3.31 3.71 -8.47
N ARG A 291 3.90 3.28 -7.36
CA ARG A 291 4.53 4.14 -6.37
C ARG A 291 6.01 3.83 -6.36
N LEU A 292 6.83 4.79 -6.75
CA LEU A 292 8.28 4.62 -6.77
C LEU A 292 8.97 5.76 -6.02
N LEU A 293 10.08 5.43 -5.38
CA LEU A 293 10.96 6.38 -4.72
C LEU A 293 12.33 6.34 -5.39
N VAL A 294 12.90 7.52 -5.61
CA VAL A 294 14.21 7.69 -6.25
C VAL A 294 15.18 8.16 -5.21
N GLU A 295 16.17 7.33 -4.95
CA GLU A 295 17.19 7.53 -3.93
C GLU A 295 18.55 7.78 -4.58
N GLY A 296 19.26 8.78 -4.08
CA GLY A 296 20.59 9.16 -4.49
C GLY A 296 21.64 8.54 -3.58
N SER A 297 22.75 8.14 -4.20
CA SER A 297 23.93 7.51 -3.59
C SER A 297 24.00 5.99 -3.80
N LEU A 298 24.34 5.60 -5.04
CA LEU A 298 24.88 4.26 -5.29
C LEU A 298 26.34 4.14 -4.82
N ASP A 299 27.03 5.25 -4.56
CA ASP A 299 28.42 5.24 -4.08
C ASP A 299 28.55 4.55 -2.70
N VAL A 300 27.48 4.52 -1.89
CA VAL A 300 27.45 3.83 -0.58
C VAL A 300 27.25 2.31 -0.71
N LEU A 301 26.82 1.81 -1.87
CA LEU A 301 26.60 0.38 -2.10
C LEU A 301 27.71 -0.28 -2.92
N VAL A 302 28.55 0.49 -3.61
CA VAL A 302 29.59 -0.04 -4.50
C VAL A 302 30.97 -0.13 -3.82
N ASP A 303 31.24 0.60 -2.74
CA ASP A 303 32.51 0.50 -2.00
C ASP A 303 32.40 -0.25 -0.66
N TYR A 304 31.79 -1.43 -0.67
CA TYR A 304 31.84 -2.35 0.49
C TYR A 304 33.26 -2.84 0.83
N GLU A 305 34.27 -2.53 0.00
CA GLU A 305 35.66 -2.97 0.20
C GLU A 305 36.70 -1.85 0.39
N ALA A 306 36.33 -0.57 0.55
CA ALA A 306 37.34 0.49 0.70
C ALA A 306 37.19 1.42 1.92
N GLU A 307 36.00 1.61 2.50
CA GLU A 307 35.83 2.62 3.57
C GLU A 307 35.12 2.12 4.85
N ALA A 308 34.64 0.87 4.87
CA ALA A 308 34.13 0.26 6.08
C ALA A 308 35.28 -0.39 6.86
N LEU A 309 35.57 0.17 8.05
CA LEU A 309 36.26 -0.44 9.22
C LEU A 309 37.53 0.26 9.73
N ASP A 310 37.73 1.57 9.55
CA ASP A 310 38.82 2.24 10.28
C ASP A 310 38.42 2.75 11.69
N ASP A 311 37.12 2.71 12.03
CA ASP A 311 36.67 3.21 13.34
C ASP A 311 35.69 2.24 14.01
N LYS A 312 36.25 1.40 14.90
CA LYS A 312 35.52 0.46 15.75
C LYS A 312 34.42 1.15 16.56
N GLU A 313 34.65 2.40 16.99
CA GLU A 313 33.69 3.16 17.79
C GLU A 313 32.48 3.57 16.96
N ARG A 314 32.69 3.97 15.70
CA ARG A 314 31.58 4.27 14.76
C ARG A 314 30.77 3.03 14.41
N LEU A 315 31.42 1.86 14.30
CA LEU A 315 30.71 0.60 14.10
C LEU A 315 29.81 0.26 15.29
N GLU A 316 30.32 0.43 16.52
CA GLU A 316 29.53 0.21 17.75
C GLU A 316 28.31 1.14 17.78
N ILE A 317 28.48 2.43 17.47
CA ILE A 317 27.37 3.40 17.38
C ILE A 317 26.34 2.98 16.32
N TYR A 318 26.77 2.56 15.12
CA TYR A 318 25.84 2.13 14.07
C TYR A 318 25.04 0.89 14.45
N VAL A 319 25.66 -0.07 15.13
CA VAL A 319 24.98 -1.26 15.63
C VAL A 319 23.95 -0.87 16.69
N MET A 320 24.29 0.00 17.65
CA MET A 320 23.37 0.47 18.69
C MET A 320 22.18 1.24 18.12
N VAL A 321 22.43 2.17 17.20
CA VAL A 321 21.36 2.93 16.53
C VAL A 321 20.45 1.98 15.73
N SER A 322 21.03 0.98 15.06
CA SER A 322 20.24 -0.05 14.34
C SER A 322 19.35 -0.83 15.30
N MET A 323 19.88 -1.25 16.46
CA MET A 323 19.12 -1.94 17.51
C MET A 323 17.96 -1.09 18.07
N TRP A 324 18.14 0.22 18.22
CA TRP A 324 17.07 1.15 18.58
C TRP A 324 15.98 1.25 17.51
N CYS A 325 16.36 1.27 16.23
CA CYS A 325 15.42 1.37 15.11
C CYS A 325 14.55 0.10 14.93
N ILE A 326 15.08 -1.07 15.28
CA ILE A 326 14.38 -2.36 15.13
C ILE A 326 13.61 -2.82 16.38
N GLN A 327 13.51 -1.99 17.42
CA GLN A 327 12.81 -2.33 18.66
C GLN A 327 11.38 -2.83 18.39
N GLU A 328 10.95 -3.89 19.08
CA GLU A 328 9.61 -4.44 18.86
C GLU A 328 8.50 -3.43 19.21
N ASN A 329 8.67 -2.71 20.32
CA ASN A 329 7.75 -1.66 20.75
C ASN A 329 7.96 -0.36 19.95
N PRO A 330 7.00 0.09 19.13
CA PRO A 330 7.14 1.31 18.33
C PRO A 330 7.37 2.57 19.16
N SER A 331 6.89 2.61 20.41
CA SER A 331 7.06 3.76 21.30
C SER A 331 8.50 3.94 21.78
N LEU A 332 9.33 2.90 21.69
CA LEU A 332 10.76 2.96 22.04
C LEU A 332 11.65 3.31 20.84
N ARG A 333 11.11 3.24 19.62
CA ARG A 333 11.88 3.57 18.42
C ARG A 333 12.12 5.07 18.35
N PRO A 334 13.36 5.53 18.16
CA PRO A 334 13.63 6.94 17.94
C PRO A 334 13.01 7.39 16.62
N ASN A 335 12.58 8.66 16.57
CA ASN A 335 12.22 9.27 15.29
C ASN A 335 13.48 9.54 14.44
N MET A 336 13.32 9.74 13.13
CA MET A 336 14.44 9.96 12.22
C MET A 336 15.33 11.15 12.62
N ARG A 337 14.76 12.22 13.19
CA ARG A 337 15.55 13.36 13.67
C ARG A 337 16.51 12.95 14.79
N LYS A 338 16.04 12.12 15.74
CA LYS A 338 16.87 11.60 16.82
C LYS A 338 17.92 10.62 16.32
N VAL A 339 17.58 9.77 15.35
CA VAL A 339 18.53 8.86 14.68
C VAL A 339 19.66 9.64 14.01
N VAL A 340 19.35 10.72 13.27
CA VAL A 340 20.37 11.59 12.65
C VAL A 340 21.29 12.16 13.72
N GLN A 341 20.74 12.70 14.81
CA GLN A 341 21.54 13.27 15.90
C GLN A 341 22.46 12.23 16.59
N MET A 342 22.00 10.98 16.69
CA MET A 342 22.82 9.86 17.19
C MET A 342 23.98 9.56 16.22
N LEU A 343 23.72 9.50 14.91
CA LEU A 343 24.73 9.27 13.87
C LEU A 343 25.74 10.42 13.71
N GLU A 344 25.37 11.62 14.12
CA GLU A 344 26.22 12.82 14.12
C GLU A 344 27.06 12.97 15.41
N GLY A 345 26.81 12.14 16.43
CA GLY A 345 27.44 12.27 17.75
C GLY A 345 26.96 13.48 18.56
N VAL A 346 25.83 14.09 18.17
CA VAL A 346 25.20 15.23 18.88
C VAL A 346 24.46 14.76 20.13
N VAL A 347 24.05 13.48 20.14
CA VAL A 347 23.42 12.83 21.28
C VAL A 347 24.14 11.52 21.55
N GLU A 348 24.48 11.28 22.81
CA GLU A 348 24.96 10.00 23.31
C GLU A 348 23.95 8.88 23.03
N VAL A 349 24.44 7.72 22.57
CA VAL A 349 23.61 6.57 22.25
C VAL A 349 23.63 5.64 23.46
N ASP A 350 22.54 5.60 24.22
CA ASP A 350 22.41 4.67 25.33
C ASP A 350 22.27 3.23 24.84
N ASP A 351 22.62 2.27 25.70
CA ASP A 351 22.42 0.85 25.44
C ASP A 351 20.93 0.55 25.13
N PRO A 352 20.61 -0.03 23.96
CA PRO A 352 19.24 -0.34 23.60
C PRO A 352 18.70 -1.44 24.52
N PRO A 353 17.41 -1.38 24.91
CA PRO A 353 16.82 -2.43 25.72
C PRO A 353 16.94 -3.77 24.99
N CYS A 354 17.39 -4.78 25.73
CA CYS A 354 17.55 -6.12 25.21
C CYS A 354 16.20 -6.59 24.62
N PRO A 355 16.17 -7.11 23.37
CA PRO A 355 14.92 -7.56 22.74
C PRO A 355 14.17 -8.66 23.53
N SER A 356 14.78 -9.21 24.58
CA SER A 356 14.18 -10.21 25.47
C SER A 356 14.47 -9.93 26.95
N PRO A 357 13.46 -9.69 27.79
CA PRO A 357 13.58 -9.82 29.23
C PRO A 357 13.06 -11.20 29.67
N PHE A 358 13.80 -12.28 29.39
CA PHE A 358 13.51 -13.58 29.98
C PHE A 358 14.79 -14.31 30.38
N TYR A 359 15.54 -13.69 31.30
CA TYR A 359 16.33 -14.43 32.28
C TYR A 359 15.87 -14.01 33.67
N THR A 360 14.86 -14.72 34.17
CA THR A 360 14.65 -14.85 35.61
C THR A 360 14.44 -16.33 35.90
N THR A 361 15.56 -16.98 36.23
CA THR A 361 15.77 -17.88 37.38
C THR A 361 14.72 -18.95 37.69
N ILE A 362 15.17 -20.21 37.47
CA ILE A 362 14.86 -21.50 38.14
C ILE A 362 13.46 -21.67 38.74
#